data_AF-A0A660XSP0-F1
#
_entry.id   AF-A0A660XSP0-F1
#
_cell.length_a   1.000
_cell.length_b   1.000
_cell.length_c   1.000
_cell.angle_alpha   90.00
_cell.angle_beta   90.00
_cell.angle_gamma   90.00
#
_symmetry.space_group_name_H-M   'P 1'
#
loop_
_entity.id
_entity.type
_entity.pdbx_description
1 polymer ?
#
loop_
_entity_poly.entity_id
_entity_poly.type
_entity_poly.pdbx_seq_one_letter_code
_entity_poly.pdbx_strand_id
1 'polypeptide(L)' 'FDEAPRIDKWTFSTNGVAICGKHKIPCIGFGPGNEIYAHAPNEKVPVEHLEKASAFYAALPYILEDKQITDR' A
#
# COMPACT_ATOMS: atom_id res chain seq x y z
N PHE A 1 -3.32 -7.68 13.99
CA PHE A 1 -4.06 -6.40 13.87
C PHE A 1 -3.62 -5.39 14.91
N ASP A 2 -3.28 -5.80 16.15
CA ASP A 2 -2.70 -4.91 17.17
C ASP A 2 -1.17 -4.70 17.06
N GLU A 3 -0.65 -4.72 15.83
CA GLU A 3 0.77 -4.46 15.56
C GLU A 3 0.93 -3.10 14.90
N ALA A 4 2.00 -2.38 15.25
CA ALA A 4 2.30 -1.12 14.58
C ALA A 4 2.61 -1.40 13.09
N PRO A 5 2.01 -0.65 12.14
CA PRO A 5 2.29 -0.86 10.74
C PRO A 5 3.74 -0.50 10.45
N ARG A 6 4.42 -1.33 9.65
CA ARG A 6 5.73 -0.98 9.12
C ARG A 6 5.56 0.07 8.03
N ILE A 7 6.03 1.28 8.29
CA ILE A 7 6.08 2.37 7.31
C ILE A 7 7.48 2.38 6.70
N ASP A 8 7.57 2.14 5.39
CA ASP A 8 8.82 2.10 4.64
C ASP A 8 8.56 2.48 3.17
N LYS A 9 9.60 2.43 2.34
CA LYS A 9 9.53 2.58 0.89
C LYS A 9 9.96 1.30 0.19
N TRP A 10 9.46 1.08 -1.03
CA TRP A 10 10.06 0.11 -1.92
C TRP A 10 11.46 0.55 -2.36
N THR A 11 12.35 -0.43 -2.53
CA THR A 11 13.72 -0.23 -3.01
C THR A 11 13.81 -0.13 -4.53
N PHE A 12 12.72 -0.40 -5.24
CA PHE A 12 12.57 -0.24 -6.68
C PHE A 12 11.61 0.89 -7.05
N SER A 13 11.63 1.30 -8.32
CA SER A 13 10.78 2.38 -8.83
C SER A 13 9.31 1.95 -8.95
N THR A 14 8.40 2.87 -8.64
CA THR A 14 6.96 2.71 -8.82
C THR A 14 6.39 3.99 -9.44
N ASN A 15 5.12 3.95 -9.87
CA ASN A 15 4.41 5.16 -10.33
C ASN A 15 4.40 6.28 -9.27
N GLY A 16 4.49 5.93 -7.98
CA GLY A 16 4.56 6.87 -6.87
C GLY A 16 5.79 7.79 -6.93
N VAL A 17 6.90 7.36 -7.53
CA VAL A 17 8.10 8.21 -7.69
C VAL A 17 7.76 9.45 -8.53
N ALA A 18 6.98 9.29 -9.61
CA ALA A 18 6.55 10.42 -10.43
C ALA A 18 5.42 11.20 -9.74
N ILE A 19 4.36 10.53 -9.30
CA ILE A 19 3.15 11.19 -8.78
C ILE A 19 3.45 11.96 -7.49
N CYS A 20 4.09 11.32 -6.50
CA CYS A 20 4.44 11.95 -5.23
C CYS A 20 5.72 12.79 -5.35
N GLY A 21 6.78 12.22 -5.93
CA GLY A 21 8.08 12.89 -6.00
C GLY A 21 8.08 14.14 -6.89
N LYS A 22 7.57 14.02 -8.13
CA LYS A 22 7.57 15.11 -9.12
C LYS A 22 6.32 15.99 -9.03
N HIS A 23 5.14 15.37 -8.96
CA HIS A 23 3.87 16.10 -9.00
C HIS A 23 3.33 16.50 -7.62
N LYS A 24 4.00 16.10 -6.53
CA LYS A 24 3.65 16.46 -5.14
C LYS A 24 2.25 16.06 -4.72
N ILE A 25 1.68 15.02 -5.37
CA ILE A 25 0.39 14.45 -4.98
C ILE A 25 0.67 13.31 -3.98
N PRO A 26 0.13 13.38 -2.74
CA PRO A 26 0.34 12.33 -1.75
C PRO A 26 -0.07 10.96 -2.30
N CYS A 27 0.78 9.95 -2.11
CA CYS A 27 0.53 8.58 -2.54
C CYS A 27 0.86 7.63 -1.40
N ILE A 28 0.07 6.56 -1.31
CA ILE A 28 0.38 5.41 -0.47
C ILE A 28 0.70 4.21 -1.34
N GLY A 29 1.62 3.39 -0.85
CA GLY A 29 1.98 2.12 -1.43
C GLY A 29 1.58 1.00 -0.49
N PHE A 30 0.66 0.13 -0.89
CA PHE A 30 0.28 -1.03 -0.10
C PHE A 30 -0.10 -2.20 -1.01
N GLY A 31 0.38 -3.40 -0.72
CA GLY A 31 0.09 -4.56 -1.55
C GLY A 31 0.57 -5.86 -0.94
N PRO A 32 0.12 -7.00 -1.49
CA PRO A 32 0.49 -8.32 -1.02
C PRO A 32 1.90 -8.71 -1.50
N GLY A 33 2.47 -9.74 -0.87
CA GLY A 33 3.79 -10.29 -1.22
C GLY A 33 4.94 -9.75 -0.37
N ASN A 34 6.12 -10.36 -0.55
CA ASN A 34 7.35 -9.94 0.11
C ASN A 34 8.26 -9.29 -0.92
N GLU A 35 8.72 -8.06 -0.64
CA GLU A 35 9.54 -7.27 -1.56
C GLU A 35 10.78 -8.02 -2.09
N ILE A 36 11.39 -8.85 -1.24
CA ILE A 36 12.60 -9.63 -1.59
C ILE A 36 12.39 -10.64 -2.71
N TYR A 37 11.15 -11.00 -3.03
CA TYR A 37 10.82 -11.94 -4.10
C TYR A 37 10.33 -11.24 -5.37
N ALA A 38 10.20 -9.91 -5.37
CA ALA A 38 9.78 -9.17 -6.55
C ALA A 38 10.74 -9.44 -7.72
N HIS A 39 10.18 -9.84 -8.86
CA HIS A 39 10.89 -10.11 -10.11
C HIS A 39 11.83 -11.34 -10.03
N ALA A 40 11.63 -12.21 -9.03
CA ALA A 40 12.38 -13.45 -8.92
C ALA A 40 11.70 -14.58 -9.75
N PRO A 41 12.46 -15.54 -10.33
CA PRO A 41 11.88 -16.68 -11.06
C PRO A 41 10.93 -17.55 -10.22
N ASN A 42 11.09 -17.50 -8.90
CA ASN A 42 10.27 -18.21 -7.92
C ASN A 42 9.41 -17.25 -7.07
N GLU A 43 9.05 -16.10 -7.63
CA GLU A 43 8.15 -15.14 -7.00
C GLU A 43 6.87 -15.85 -6.54
N LYS A 44 6.53 -15.65 -5.27
CA LYS A 44 5.34 -16.23 -4.65
C LYS A 44 4.78 -15.27 -3.62
N VAL A 45 3.45 -15.26 -3.54
CA VAL A 45 2.70 -14.39 -2.64
C VAL A 45 1.94 -15.27 -1.64
N PRO A 46 2.14 -15.10 -0.32
CA PRO A 46 1.33 -15.78 0.67
C PRO A 46 -0.16 -15.45 0.50
N VAL A 47 -1.04 -16.45 0.58
CA VAL A 47 -2.49 -16.23 0.44
C VAL A 47 -3.00 -15.26 1.50
N GLU A 48 -2.51 -15.34 2.72
CA GLU A 48 -2.87 -14.39 3.78
C GLU A 48 -2.50 -12.94 3.46
N HIS A 49 -1.46 -12.67 2.66
CA HIS A 49 -1.14 -11.31 2.22
C HIS A 49 -2.21 -10.80 1.25
N LEU A 50 -2.72 -11.67 0.36
CA LEU A 50 -3.81 -11.33 -0.55
C LEU A 50 -5.07 -10.96 0.24
N GLU A 51 -5.47 -11.78 1.20
CA GLU A 51 -6.66 -11.53 2.04
C GLU A 51 -6.55 -10.21 2.80
N LYS A 52 -5.40 -9.95 3.45
CA LYS A 52 -5.14 -8.70 4.18
C LYS A 52 -5.16 -7.48 3.24
N ALA A 53 -4.53 -7.58 2.07
CA ALA A 53 -4.54 -6.51 1.07
C ALA A 53 -5.95 -6.21 0.56
N SER A 54 -6.72 -7.25 0.24
CA SER A 54 -8.13 -7.12 -0.16
C SER A 54 -8.97 -6.46 0.93
N ALA A 55 -8.83 -6.89 2.18
CA ALA A 55 -9.56 -6.28 3.30
C ALA A 55 -9.21 -4.80 3.48
N PHE A 56 -7.93 -4.43 3.37
CA PHE A 56 -7.48 -3.04 3.43
C PHE A 56 -8.13 -2.19 2.32
N TYR A 57 -8.03 -2.64 1.06
CA TYR A 57 -8.58 -1.88 -0.07
C TYR A 57 -10.11 -1.82 -0.07
N ALA A 58 -10.80 -2.84 0.48
CA ALA A 58 -12.24 -2.81 0.67
C ALA A 58 -12.68 -1.79 1.73
N ALA A 59 -11.89 -1.63 2.81
CA ALA A 59 -12.19 -0.68 3.88
C ALA A 59 -11.78 0.77 3.54
N LEU A 60 -10.76 0.95 2.72
CA LEU A 60 -10.12 2.25 2.47
C LEU A 60 -11.10 3.37 2.03
N PRO A 61 -12.05 3.17 1.09
CA PRO A 61 -12.96 4.23 0.67
C PRO A 61 -13.80 4.79 1.84
N TYR A 62 -14.33 3.92 2.69
CA TYR A 62 -15.15 4.31 3.84
C TYR A 62 -14.36 5.10 4.89
N ILE A 63 -13.09 4.72 5.11
CA ILE A 63 -12.20 5.41 6.06
C ILE A 63 -11.79 6.79 5.52
N LEU A 64 -11.55 6.91 4.21
CA LEU A 64 -11.19 8.19 3.59
C LEU A 64 -12.37 9.15 3.46
N GLU A 65 -13.58 8.62 3.30
CA GLU A 65 -14.82 9.41 3.29
C GLU A 65 -15.07 10.07 4.66
N ASP A 66 -14.92 9.32 5.75
CA ASP A 66 -15.13 9.81 7.12
C ASP A 66 -14.18 10.98 7.48
N LYS A 67 -12.96 10.96 6.94
CA LYS A 67 -11.97 12.04 7.12
C LYS A 67 -12.24 13.32 6.33
N GLN A 68 -13.11 13.30 5.32
CA GLN A 68 -13.46 14.50 4.55
C GLN A 68 -14.54 15.37 5.22
N ILE A 69 -15.11 14.93 6.35
CA ILE A 69 -16.15 15.67 7.08
C ILE A 69 -15.58 16.50 8.25
N THR A 70 -14.40 16.19 8.78
CA THR A 70 -13.83 16.89 9.95
C THR A 70 -12.96 18.11 9.64
N ASP A 71 -12.62 18.35 8.36
CA ASP A 71 -11.84 19.50 7.89
C ASP A 71 -12.65 20.46 6.99
N ARG A 72 -14.00 20.45 7.09
CA ARG A 72 -14.87 21.46 6.49
C ARG A 72 -15.59 22.30 7.53
#